data_AF-A0A1B8ZFY4-F1
#
_entry.id   AF-A0A1B8ZFY4-F1
#
_cell.length_a   1.000
_cell.length_b   1.000
_cell.length_c   1.000
_cell.angle_alpha   90.00
_cell.angle_beta   90.00
_cell.angle_gamma   90.00
#
_symmetry.space_group_name_H-M   'P 1'
#
loop_
_entity.id
_entity.type
_entity.pdbx_description
1 polymer ?
#
loop_
_entity_poly.entity_id
_entity_poly.type
_entity_poly.pdbx_seq_one_letter_code
_entity_poly.pdbx_strand_id
1 'polypeptide(L)'
;MTFNEIKKEIKLEIKTDKKVKAIWYWGLFSMIGVFILKWIRAKHMHLSEAQDFLQGTLPNFFAATGICVSIFVFYKLLFRTDASSSKKLIFSILFTFFGLILWEVIQFFMGSPMDIYDVLMTALGCILTAGFIKFLYSEKTSQKI
;
A
#
# COMPACT_ATOMS: atom_id res chain seq x y z
N MET A 1 -7.59 -26.24 1.63
CA MET A 1 -7.00 -25.65 0.41
C MET A 1 -5.49 -25.56 0.60
N THR A 2 -4.71 -26.08 -0.34
CA THR A 2 -3.24 -26.06 -0.26
C THR A 2 -2.71 -24.66 -0.63
N PHE A 3 -1.50 -24.32 -0.18
CA PHE A 3 -0.86 -23.03 -0.51
C PHE A 3 -0.76 -22.80 -2.03
N ASN A 4 -0.48 -23.86 -2.79
CA ASN A 4 -0.35 -23.80 -4.25
C ASN A 4 -1.69 -23.54 -4.95
N GLU A 5 -2.80 -24.04 -4.40
CA GLU A 5 -4.16 -23.75 -4.89
C GLU A 5 -4.50 -22.27 -4.70
N ILE A 6 -4.33 -21.74 -3.48
CA ILE A 6 -4.62 -20.33 -3.16
C ILE A 6 -3.78 -19.39 -4.04
N LYS A 7 -2.50 -19.72 -4.25
CA LYS A 7 -1.61 -18.95 -5.12
C LYS A 7 -2.09 -18.93 -6.57
N LYS A 8 -2.61 -20.05 -7.08
CA LYS A 8 -3.16 -20.12 -8.44
C LYS A 8 -4.45 -19.32 -8.56
N GLU A 9 -5.32 -19.39 -7.53
CA GLU A 9 -6.57 -18.65 -7.46
C GLU A 9 -6.32 -17.13 -7.49
N ILE A 10 -5.44 -16.61 -6.63
CA ILE A 10 -5.10 -15.17 -6.61
C ILE A 10 -4.52 -14.71 -7.95
N LYS A 11 -3.65 -15.52 -8.57
CA LYS A 11 -3.11 -15.22 -9.90
C LYS A 11 -4.21 -15.16 -10.96
N LEU A 12 -5.20 -16.04 -10.87
CA LEU A 12 -6.34 -16.05 -11.77
C LEU A 12 -7.18 -14.79 -11.54
N GLU A 13 -7.52 -14.46 -10.29
CA GLU A 13 -8.27 -13.25 -9.93
C GLU A 13 -7.60 -11.97 -10.44
N ILE A 14 -6.29 -11.80 -10.24
CA ILE A 14 -5.54 -10.65 -10.77
C ILE A 14 -5.62 -10.57 -12.30
N LYS A 15 -5.75 -11.71 -12.99
CA LYS A 15 -5.83 -11.76 -14.46
C LYS A 15 -7.24 -11.49 -14.96
N THR A 16 -8.27 -11.98 -14.28
CA THR A 16 -9.66 -12.00 -14.75
C THR A 16 -10.51 -10.87 -14.17
N ASP A 17 -10.36 -10.54 -12.89
CA ASP A 17 -11.13 -9.48 -12.24
C ASP A 17 -10.46 -8.12 -12.48
N LYS A 18 -11.14 -7.25 -13.23
CA LYS A 18 -10.67 -5.90 -13.56
C LYS A 18 -10.39 -5.06 -12.31
N LYS A 19 -11.15 -5.24 -11.23
CA LYS A 19 -11.01 -4.50 -9.97
C LYS A 19 -9.74 -4.92 -9.25
N VAL A 20 -9.56 -6.23 -9.06
CA VAL A 20 -8.36 -6.79 -8.42
C VAL A 20 -7.11 -6.46 -9.25
N LYS A 21 -7.23 -6.51 -10.58
CA LYS A 21 -6.16 -6.09 -11.51
C LYS A 21 -5.77 -4.62 -11.36
N ALA A 22 -6.75 -3.71 -11.27
CA ALA A 22 -6.49 -2.29 -11.07
C ALA A 22 -5.82 -2.03 -9.71
N ILE A 23 -6.31 -2.68 -8.64
CA ILE A 23 -5.71 -2.61 -7.31
C ILE A 23 -4.28 -3.13 -7.34
N TRP A 24 -4.03 -4.26 -8.01
CA TRP A 24 -2.70 -4.83 -8.14
C TRP A 24 -1.71 -3.87 -8.83
N TYR A 25 -2.10 -3.27 -9.96
CA TYR A 25 -1.24 -2.30 -10.64
C TYR A 25 -1.03 -1.02 -9.83
N TRP A 26 -2.04 -0.57 -9.08
CA TRP A 26 -1.90 0.56 -8.15
C TRP A 26 -0.81 0.29 -7.09
N GLY A 27 -0.81 -0.91 -6.50
CA GLY A 27 0.23 -1.33 -5.57
C GLY A 27 1.60 -1.48 -6.23
N LEU A 28 1.67 -2.08 -7.42
CA LEU A 28 2.91 -2.28 -8.16
C LEU A 28 3.56 -0.95 -8.55
N PHE A 29 2.77 -0.02 -9.10
CA PHE A 29 3.22 1.34 -9.40
C PHE A 29 3.78 2.02 -8.17
N SER A 30 3.10 1.88 -7.02
CA SER A 30 3.52 2.51 -5.78
C SER A 30 4.83 1.93 -5.25
N MET A 31 5.00 0.60 -5.26
CA MET A 31 6.26 -0.02 -4.85
C MET A 31 7.42 0.39 -5.74
N ILE A 32 7.20 0.48 -7.06
CA ILE A 32 8.21 0.99 -8.01
C ILE A 32 8.54 2.46 -7.68
N GLY A 33 7.52 3.27 -7.37
CA GLY A 33 7.67 4.66 -6.94
C GLY A 33 8.63 4.83 -5.77
N VAL A 34 8.56 3.95 -4.75
CA VAL A 34 9.50 3.97 -3.61
C VAL A 34 10.96 3.84 -4.09
N PHE A 35 11.25 2.88 -4.96
CA PHE A 35 12.60 2.65 -5.45
C PHE A 35 13.11 3.80 -6.32
N ILE A 36 12.25 4.32 -7.22
CA ILE A 36 12.59 5.44 -8.09
C ILE A 36 12.94 6.67 -7.24
N LEU A 37 12.11 7.01 -6.25
CA LEU A 37 12.35 8.18 -5.40
C LEU A 37 13.62 8.04 -4.55
N LYS A 38 13.87 6.86 -3.98
CA LYS A 38 15.12 6.61 -3.24
C LYS A 38 16.35 6.70 -4.15
N TRP A 39 16.26 6.23 -5.40
CA TRP A 39 17.35 6.32 -6.35
C TRP A 39 17.62 7.77 -6.81
N ILE A 40 16.57 8.55 -7.03
CA ILE A 40 16.65 9.98 -7.35
C ILE A 40 17.33 10.73 -6.19
N ARG A 41 16.92 10.47 -4.94
CA ARG A 41 17.49 11.10 -3.74
C ARG A 41 18.98 10.79 -3.57
N ALA A 42 19.39 9.56 -3.87
CA ALA A 42 20.81 9.14 -3.81
C ALA A 42 21.72 9.89 -4.79
N LYS A 43 21.17 10.56 -5.81
CA LYS A 43 21.96 11.37 -6.76
C LYS A 43 22.24 12.79 -6.28
N HIS A 44 21.81 13.18 -5.07
CA HIS A 44 22.08 14.48 -4.45
C HIS A 44 21.89 15.68 -5.41
N MET A 45 20.78 15.66 -6.15
CA MET A 45 20.47 16.77 -7.07
C MET A 45 20.20 18.04 -6.26
N HIS A 46 20.65 19.20 -6.77
CA HIS A 46 20.31 20.50 -6.21
C HIS A 46 18.82 20.78 -6.45
N LEU A 47 18.00 20.39 -5.49
CA LEU A 47 16.55 20.51 -5.52
C LEU A 47 16.11 21.76 -4.75
N SER A 48 14.93 22.28 -5.09
CA SER A 48 14.30 23.29 -4.23
C SER A 48 13.88 22.68 -2.90
N GLU A 49 13.71 23.50 -1.86
CA GLU A 49 13.31 23.04 -0.52
C GLU A 49 12.03 22.19 -0.55
N ALA A 50 11.05 22.58 -1.36
CA ALA A 50 9.81 21.82 -1.53
C ALA A 50 10.04 20.45 -2.18
N GLN A 51 10.95 20.35 -3.16
CA GLN A 51 11.28 19.08 -3.82
C GLN A 51 12.06 18.15 -2.90
N ASP A 52 12.96 18.69 -2.08
CA ASP A 52 13.71 17.91 -1.09
C ASP A 52 12.77 17.34 -0.02
N PHE A 53 11.85 18.17 0.49
CA PHE A 53 10.80 17.73 1.41
C PHE A 53 9.93 16.60 0.83
N LEU A 54 9.47 16.77 -0.42
CA LEU A 54 8.65 15.77 -1.11
C LEU A 54 9.45 14.47 -1.34
N GLN A 55 10.72 14.55 -1.76
CA GLN A 55 11.56 13.36 -1.90
C GLN A 55 11.88 12.67 -0.58
N GLY A 56 11.89 13.42 0.52
CA GLY A 56 12.01 12.90 1.87
C GLY A 56 10.82 12.04 2.27
N THR A 57 9.61 12.53 2.01
CA THR A 57 8.37 12.04 2.63
C THR A 57 7.48 11.20 1.71
N LEU A 58 7.49 11.42 0.39
CA LEU A 58 6.72 10.58 -0.56
C LEU A 58 7.07 9.09 -0.55
N PRO A 59 8.32 8.64 -0.28
CA PRO A 59 8.61 7.23 -0.16
C PRO A 59 7.70 6.51 0.85
N ASN A 60 7.35 7.17 1.96
CA ASN A 60 6.45 6.60 2.98
C ASN A 60 5.00 6.55 2.50
N PHE A 61 4.52 7.56 1.77
CA PHE A 61 3.23 7.52 1.10
C PHE A 61 3.11 6.32 0.13
N PHE A 62 4.12 6.14 -0.72
CA PHE A 62 4.16 5.06 -1.70
C PHE A 62 4.32 3.69 -1.06
N ALA A 63 5.14 3.58 0.00
CA ALA A 63 5.30 2.35 0.77
C ALA A 63 3.98 1.95 1.44
N ALA A 64 3.29 2.89 2.09
CA ALA A 64 1.97 2.66 2.68
C ALA A 64 0.97 2.16 1.64
N THR A 65 0.95 2.77 0.46
CA THR A 65 0.08 2.33 -0.63
C THR A 65 0.41 0.91 -1.11
N GLY A 66 1.68 0.64 -1.42
CA GLY A 66 2.13 -0.64 -1.96
C GLY A 66 1.96 -1.81 -0.98
N ILE A 67 2.29 -1.59 0.29
CA ILE A 67 2.13 -2.58 1.36
C ILE A 67 0.65 -2.84 1.61
N CYS A 68 -0.18 -1.79 1.73
CA CYS A 68 -1.61 -1.94 1.97
C CYS A 68 -2.28 -2.77 0.86
N VAL A 69 -1.99 -2.47 -0.41
CA VAL A 69 -2.47 -3.27 -1.55
C VAL A 69 -1.98 -4.71 -1.46
N SER A 70 -0.71 -4.93 -1.16
CA SER A 70 -0.12 -6.27 -1.10
C SER A 70 -0.80 -7.12 -0.03
N ILE A 71 -1.01 -6.57 1.17
CA ILE A 71 -1.72 -7.27 2.24
C ILE A 71 -3.18 -7.51 1.86
N PHE A 72 -3.84 -6.57 1.18
CA PHE A 72 -5.22 -6.73 0.74
C PHE A 72 -5.39 -7.86 -0.28
N VAL A 73 -4.55 -7.88 -1.33
CA VAL A 73 -4.59 -8.88 -2.40
C VAL A 73 -4.16 -10.25 -1.89
N PHE A 74 -3.11 -10.32 -1.08
CA PHE A 74 -2.58 -11.59 -0.57
C PHE A 74 -3.18 -12.02 0.77
N TYR A 75 -4.22 -11.35 1.28
CA TYR A 75 -4.85 -11.67 2.56
C TYR A 75 -5.22 -13.16 2.67
N LYS A 76 -5.85 -13.72 1.62
CA LYS A 76 -6.24 -15.14 1.57
C LYS A 76 -5.03 -16.06 1.65
N LEU A 77 -3.90 -15.66 1.06
CA LEU A 77 -2.65 -16.43 1.12
C LEU A 77 -2.04 -16.42 2.53
N LEU A 78 -2.06 -15.26 3.20
CA LEU A 78 -1.49 -15.07 4.53
C LEU A 78 -2.28 -15.80 5.62
N PHE A 79 -3.61 -15.67 5.60
CA PHE A 79 -4.49 -16.18 6.66
C PHE A 79 -5.24 -17.45 6.29
N ARG A 80 -5.11 -17.94 5.04
CA ARG A 80 -5.79 -19.15 4.52
C ARG A 80 -7.32 -19.12 4.73
N THR A 81 -7.91 -17.93 4.69
CA THR A 81 -9.34 -17.71 4.94
C THR A 81 -9.94 -16.77 3.91
N ASP A 82 -11.19 -17.04 3.54
CA ASP A 82 -12.03 -16.14 2.75
C ASP A 82 -12.73 -15.14 3.68
N ALA A 83 -12.25 -13.91 3.68
CA ALA A 83 -12.84 -12.80 4.42
C ALA A 83 -13.55 -11.81 3.48
N SER A 84 -14.53 -11.08 4.00
CA SER A 84 -15.18 -9.99 3.25
C SER A 84 -14.17 -8.90 2.88
N SER A 85 -14.41 -8.21 1.76
CA SER A 85 -13.53 -7.11 1.29
C SER A 85 -13.33 -6.04 2.37
N SER A 86 -14.36 -5.72 3.15
CA SER A 86 -14.25 -4.77 4.26
C SER A 86 -13.30 -5.25 5.36
N LYS A 87 -13.37 -6.54 5.74
CA LYS A 87 -12.48 -7.10 6.76
C LYS A 87 -11.03 -7.13 6.26
N LYS A 88 -10.83 -7.54 5.00
CA LYS A 88 -9.51 -7.50 4.33
C LYS A 88 -8.95 -6.07 4.32
N LEU A 89 -9.77 -5.09 3.97
CA LEU A 89 -9.37 -3.69 3.88
C LEU A 89 -8.99 -3.10 5.24
N ILE A 90 -9.83 -3.26 6.26
CA ILE A 90 -9.56 -2.78 7.63
C ILE A 90 -8.24 -3.37 8.14
N PHE A 91 -8.08 -4.69 8.00
CA PHE A 91 -6.83 -5.34 8.42
C PHE A 91 -5.62 -4.79 7.66
N SER A 92 -5.72 -4.63 6.33
CA SER A 92 -4.61 -4.15 5.51
C SER A 92 -4.18 -2.74 5.89
N ILE A 93 -5.14 -1.85 6.17
CA ILE A 93 -4.87 -0.49 6.64
C ILE A 93 -4.16 -0.52 7.99
N LEU A 94 -4.73 -1.21 8.99
CA LEU A 94 -4.17 -1.25 10.34
C LEU A 94 -2.78 -1.88 10.34
N PHE A 95 -2.63 -3.02 9.66
CA PHE A 95 -1.34 -3.71 9.55
C PHE A 95 -0.29 -2.81 8.92
N THR A 96 -0.63 -2.12 7.83
CA THR A 96 0.31 -1.23 7.14
C THR A 96 0.67 -0.01 7.98
N PHE A 97 -0.34 0.67 8.53
CA PHE A 97 -0.17 1.88 9.31
C PHE A 97 0.69 1.62 10.55
N PHE A 98 0.32 0.62 11.36
CA PHE A 98 1.10 0.26 12.54
C PHE A 98 2.45 -0.34 12.18
N GLY A 99 2.54 -1.12 11.10
CA GLY A 99 3.80 -1.69 10.64
C GLY A 99 4.82 -0.63 10.24
N LEU A 100 4.39 0.40 9.51
CA LEU A 100 5.26 1.50 9.11
C LEU A 100 5.58 2.45 10.27
N ILE A 101 4.63 2.75 11.16
CA ILE A 101 4.94 3.52 12.37
C ILE A 101 5.92 2.76 13.27
N LEU A 102 5.74 1.46 13.45
CA LEU A 102 6.68 0.65 14.21
C LEU A 102 8.07 0.68 13.55
N TRP A 103 8.13 0.68 12.22
CA TRP A 103 9.38 0.82 11.49
C TRP A 103 10.06 2.17 11.75
N GLU A 104 9.32 3.28 11.73
CA GLU A 104 9.82 4.61 12.10
C GLU A 104 10.36 4.64 13.54
N VAL A 105 9.65 4.00 14.48
CA VAL A 105 10.12 3.86 15.88
C VAL A 105 11.44 3.09 15.94
N ILE A 106 11.57 1.99 15.19
CA ILE A 106 12.82 1.22 15.13
C ILE A 106 13.96 2.08 14.55
N GLN A 107 13.70 2.82 13.47
CA GLN A 107 14.69 3.72 12.86
C GLN A 107 15.12 4.83 13.83
N PHE A 108 14.20 5.31 14.67
CA PHE A 108 14.51 6.24 15.74
C PHE A 108 15.55 5.69 16.72
N PHE A 109 15.35 4.46 17.20
CA PHE A 109 16.33 3.78 18.05
C PHE A 109 17.66 3.45 17.34
N MET A 110 17.67 3.43 16.00
CA MET A 110 18.88 3.28 15.18
C MET A 110 19.60 4.62 14.89
N GLY A 111 19.11 5.74 15.42
CA GLY A 111 19.74 7.06 15.30
C GLY A 111 19.21 7.95 14.19
N SER A 112 18.08 7.60 13.55
CA SER A 112 17.37 8.46 12.61
C SER A 112 16.36 9.34 13.35
N PRO A 113 16.18 10.63 13.03
CA PRO A 113 15.12 11.42 13.65
C PRO A 113 13.74 10.91 13.20
N MET A 114 12.79 10.81 14.13
CA MET A 114 11.41 10.50 13.78
C MET A 114 10.78 11.73 13.12
N ASP A 115 10.33 11.59 11.88
CA ASP A 115 9.65 12.65 11.14
C ASP A 115 8.13 12.50 11.23
N ILE A 116 7.45 13.53 11.75
CA ILE A 116 5.99 13.55 11.81
C ILE A 116 5.37 13.55 10.41
N TYR A 117 6.06 14.11 9.41
CA TYR A 117 5.59 14.14 8.04
C TYR A 117 5.59 12.74 7.41
N ASP A 118 6.47 11.84 7.86
CA ASP A 118 6.48 10.45 7.42
C ASP A 118 5.27 9.67 7.96
N VAL A 119 4.88 9.94 9.21
CA VAL A 119 3.64 9.41 9.80
C VAL A 119 2.41 9.95 9.06
N LEU A 120 2.39 11.24 8.73
CA LEU A 120 1.30 11.86 7.96
C LEU A 120 1.21 11.30 6.54
N MET A 121 2.33 11.15 5.84
CA MET A 121 2.36 10.54 4.50
C MET A 121 1.92 9.09 4.51
N THR A 122 2.29 8.34 5.56
CA THR A 122 1.82 6.97 5.79
C THR A 122 0.30 6.93 5.96
N ALA A 123 -0.26 7.83 6.78
CA ALA A 123 -1.70 7.97 6.97
C ALA A 123 -2.42 8.31 5.64
N LEU A 124 -1.90 9.28 4.89
CA LEU A 124 -2.44 9.69 3.59
C LEU A 124 -2.41 8.54 2.58
N GLY A 125 -1.31 7.79 2.50
CA GLY A 125 -1.20 6.62 1.63
C GLY A 125 -2.23 5.54 1.96
N CYS A 126 -2.42 5.26 3.25
CA CYS A 126 -3.45 4.33 3.70
C CYS A 126 -4.87 4.81 3.36
N ILE A 127 -5.18 6.09 3.61
CA ILE A 127 -6.52 6.68 3.37
C ILE A 127 -6.85 6.68 1.87
N LEU A 128 -5.94 7.17 1.03
CA LEU A 128 -6.19 7.24 -0.42
C LEU A 128 -6.32 5.84 -1.03
N THR A 129 -5.50 4.89 -0.59
CA THR A 129 -5.59 3.49 -1.03
C THR A 129 -6.91 2.86 -0.59
N ALA A 130 -7.34 3.12 0.65
CA ALA A 130 -8.61 2.63 1.15
C ALA A 130 -9.80 3.22 0.39
N GLY A 131 -9.75 4.52 0.09
CA GLY A 131 -10.73 5.20 -0.75
C GLY A 131 -10.81 4.58 -2.15
N PHE A 132 -9.66 4.36 -2.78
CA PHE A 132 -9.57 3.74 -4.10
C PHE A 132 -10.15 2.31 -4.12
N ILE A 133 -9.76 1.46 -3.17
CA ILE A 133 -10.31 0.10 -3.06
C ILE A 133 -11.81 0.15 -2.79
N LYS A 134 -12.27 1.00 -1.86
CA LYS A 134 -13.68 1.13 -1.53
C LYS A 134 -14.49 1.59 -2.74
N PHE A 135 -13.99 2.57 -3.51
CA PHE A 135 -14.63 3.06 -4.72
C PHE A 135 -14.86 1.91 -5.73
N LEU A 136 -13.82 1.13 -6.04
CA LEU A 136 -13.92 0.00 -6.97
C LEU A 136 -14.91 -1.08 -6.51
N TYR A 137 -14.98 -1.35 -5.19
CA TYR A 137 -15.92 -2.33 -4.64
C TYR A 137 -17.35 -1.76 -4.44
N SER A 138 -17.52 -0.44 -4.41
CA SER A 138 -18.81 0.25 -4.20
C SER A 138 -19.70 0.31 -5.46
N GLU A 139 -19.15 0.15 -6.66
CA GLU A 139 -19.90 0.17 -7.94
C GLU A 139 -20.98 -0.93 -8.07
N LYS A 140 -21.17 -1.79 -7.06
CA LYS A 140 -22.25 -2.80 -7.03
C LYS A 140 -23.65 -2.23 -6.71
N THR A 141 -23.80 -0.93 -6.47
CA THR A 141 -25.12 -0.36 -6.09
C THR A 141 -25.92 0.23 -7.27
N SER A 142 -25.32 0.42 -8.46
CA SER A 142 -26.00 1.08 -9.60
C SER A 142 -26.43 0.16 -10.77
N GLN A 143 -26.48 -1.17 -10.57
CA GLN A 143 -27.01 -2.11 -11.59
C GLN A 143 -28.22 -2.90 -11.10
N LYS A 144 -29.02 -2.32 -10.21
CA LYS A 144 -30.38 -2.79 -9.90
C LYS A 144 -31.36 -1.61 -9.99
N ILE A 145 -31.68 -1.21 -11.21
CA ILE A 145 -32.99 -0.65 -11.57
C ILE A 145 -33.36 -1.28 -12.92
#